data_AF-A0ABD0PIT3-F1
#
_entry.id   AF-A0ABD0PIT3-F1
#
_cell.length_a   1.000
_cell.length_b   1.000
_cell.length_c   1.000
_cell.angle_alpha   90.00
_cell.angle_beta   90.00
_cell.angle_gamma   90.00
#
_symmetry.space_group_name_H-M   'P 1'
#
loop_
_entity.id
_entity.type
_entity.pdbx_description
1 polymer ?
#
loop_
_entity_poly.entity_id
_entity_poly.type
_entity_poly.pdbx_seq_one_letter_code
_entity_poly.pdbx_strand_id
1 'polypeptide(L)' 'GKHVLVCTDNTVTVAYINHQGSVCSFRMSQLARHLLPWSQHRLKLLCATHIPGDNSTLRWSSWAG' A
#
# COMPACT_ATOMS: atom_id res chain seq x y z
N GLY A 1 17.23 -5.78 -2.41
CA GLY A 1 15.77 -5.94 -2.47
C GLY A 1 15.15 -4.83 -1.65
N LYS A 2 14.13 -4.16 -2.18
CA LYS A 2 13.63 -2.89 -1.65
C LYS A 2 12.42 -3.13 -0.74
N HIS A 3 12.34 -2.43 0.38
CA HIS A 3 11.19 -2.39 1.28
C HIS A 3 10.41 -1.12 0.96
N VAL A 4 9.11 -1.23 0.71
CA VAL A 4 8.26 -0.08 0.36
C VAL A 4 7.10 0.00 1.35
N LEU A 5 6.93 1.19 1.93
CA LEU A 5 5.79 1.53 2.76
C LEU A 5 4.88 2.48 1.97
N VAL A 6 3.61 2.10 1.82
CA VAL A 6 2.58 2.91 1.16
C VAL A 6 1.76 3.62 2.23
N CYS A 7 1.84 4.95 2.28
CA CYS A 7 1.02 5.76 3.17
C CYS A 7 -0.27 6.17 2.43
N THR A 8 -1.43 5.84 2.98
CA THR A 8 -2.74 6.19 2.39
C THR A 8 -3.77 6.48 3.47
N ASP A 9 -4.69 7.38 3.19
CA ASP A 9 -5.87 7.69 4.01
C ASP A 9 -7.02 6.71 3.82
N ASN A 10 -6.86 5.73 2.93
CA ASN A 10 -7.85 4.71 2.69
C ASN A 10 -7.54 3.45 3.51
N THR A 11 -8.25 3.29 4.63
CA THR A 11 -8.15 2.11 5.51
C THR A 11 -8.35 0.78 4.76
N VAL A 12 -9.18 0.76 3.72
CA VAL A 12 -9.42 -0.43 2.88
C VAL A 12 -8.18 -0.78 2.09
N THR A 13 -7.48 0.22 1.52
CA THR A 13 -6.22 0.02 0.81
C THR A 13 -5.12 -0.50 1.74
N VAL A 14 -5.06 0.01 2.98
CA VAL A 14 -4.11 -0.46 4.01
C VAL A 14 -4.36 -1.92 4.36
N ALA A 15 -5.60 -2.27 4.68
CA ALA A 15 -6.00 -3.64 4.98
C ALA A 15 -5.69 -4.57 3.81
N TYR A 16 -5.93 -4.11 2.57
CA TYR A 16 -5.63 -4.90 1.38
C TYR A 16 -4.13 -5.22 1.24
N ILE A 17 -3.27 -4.20 1.30
CA ILE A 17 -1.82 -4.38 1.12
C ILE A 17 -1.23 -5.23 2.24
N ASN A 18 -1.67 -5.01 3.48
CA ASN A 18 -1.13 -5.74 4.63
C ASN A 18 -1.65 -7.17 4.72
N HIS A 19 -2.90 -7.44 4.34
CA HIS A 19 -3.52 -8.76 4.51
C HIS A 19 -3.60 -9.59 3.22
N GLN A 20 -3.26 -9.02 2.05
CA GLN A 20 -3.14 -9.70 0.74
C GLN A 20 -4.23 -10.74 0.39
N GLY A 21 -5.47 -10.59 0.88
CA GLY A 21 -6.45 -11.66 0.69
C GLY A 21 -7.84 -11.52 1.32
N SER A 22 -8.23 -10.36 1.86
CA SER A 22 -9.51 -10.25 2.58
C SER A 22 -10.29 -8.95 2.31
N VAL A 23 -10.41 -8.54 1.04
CA VAL A 23 -11.32 -7.43 0.71
C VAL A 23 -12.23 -7.81 -0.44
N CYS A 24 -13.53 -7.82 -0.17
CA CYS A 24 -14.62 -8.18 -1.08
C CYS A 24 -14.86 -7.19 -2.24
N SER A 25 -13.90 -6.30 -2.56
CA SER A 25 -14.06 -5.26 -3.57
C SER A 25 -13.45 -5.68 -4.91
N PHE A 26 -14.30 -5.97 -5.90
CA PHE A 26 -13.90 -6.37 -7.25
C PHE A 26 -12.88 -5.41 -7.89
N ARG A 27 -13.10 -4.10 -7.75
CA ARG A 27 -12.22 -3.05 -8.29
C ARG A 27 -10.83 -3.09 -7.65
N MET A 28 -10.76 -3.37 -6.35
CA MET A 28 -9.49 -3.49 -5.62
C MET A 28 -8.76 -4.78 -5.99
N SER A 29 -9.50 -5.89 -6.14
CA SER A 29 -8.94 -7.17 -6.60
C SER A 29 -8.32 -7.08 -7.99
N GLN A 30 -8.93 -6.31 -8.90
CA GLN A 30 -8.37 -6.11 -10.25
C GLN A 30 -7.05 -5.32 -10.21
N LEU A 31 -7.00 -4.21 -9.48
CA LEU A 31 -5.77 -3.43 -9.31
C LEU A 31 -4.66 -4.26 -8.65
N ALA A 32 -5.02 -5.04 -7.64
CA ALA A 32 -4.08 -5.90 -6.96
C ALA A 32 -3.53 -7.02 -7.83
N ARG A 33 -4.32 -7.60 -8.74
CA ARG A 33 -3.82 -8.57 -9.72
C ARG A 33 -2.70 -8.02 -10.60
N HIS A 34 -2.66 -6.70 -10.81
CA HIS A 34 -1.56 -6.04 -11.51
C HIS A 34 -0.41 -5.66 -10.58
N LEU A 35 -0.72 -5.20 -9.37
CA LEU A 35 0.28 -4.72 -8.41
C LEU A 35 1.09 -5.86 -7.78
N LEU A 36 0.46 -6.98 -7.48
CA LEU A 36 1.08 -8.09 -6.73
C LEU A 36 2.24 -8.72 -7.51
N PRO A 37 2.09 -9.14 -8.79
CA PRO A 37 3.18 -9.72 -9.56
C PRO A 37 4.33 -8.72 -9.81
N TRP A 38 3.99 -7.44 -10.03
CA TRP A 38 5.00 -6.38 -10.17
C TRP A 38 5.81 -6.21 -8.89
N SER A 39 5.13 -6.23 -7.73
CA SER A 39 5.77 -6.06 -6.43
C SER A 39 6.61 -7.27 -6.06
N GLN A 40 6.13 -8.49 -6.27
CA GLN A 40 6.86 -9.74 -5.99
C GLN A 40 8.19 -9.83 -6.72
N HIS A 41 8.25 -9.32 -7.96
CA HIS A 41 9.49 -9.35 -8.75
C HIS A 41 10.48 -8.22 -8.39
N ARG A 42 10.03 -7.15 -7.71
CA ARG A 42 10.83 -5.92 -7.52
C ARG A 42 11.09 -5.55 -6.07
N LEU A 43 10.23 -5.99 -5.16
CA LEU A 43 10.20 -5.59 -3.76
C LEU A 43 10.36 -6.83 -2.87
N LYS A 44 11.16 -6.68 -1.81
CA LYS A 44 11.29 -7.72 -0.77
C LYS A 44 10.14 -7.65 0.22
N LEU A 45 9.56 -6.47 0.42
CA LEU A 45 8.44 -6.26 1.33
C LEU A 45 7.63 -5.06 0.84
N LEU A 46 6.31 -5.21 0.82
CA LEU A 46 5.35 -4.16 0.55
C LEU A 46 4.37 -4.12 1.72
N CYS A 47 4.32 -3.00 2.43
CA CYS A 47 3.38 -2.76 3.53
C CYS A 47 2.66 -1.44 3.30
N ALA A 48 1.51 -1.26 3.95
CA ALA A 48 0.79 0.00 3.95
C ALA A 48 0.49 0.48 5.37
N THR A 49 0.37 1.80 5.53
CA THR A 49 -0.03 2.42 6.78
C THR A 49 -1.12 3.46 6.53
N HIS A 50 -2.08 3.53 7.45
CA HIS A 50 -3.16 4.50 7.38
C HIS A 50 -2.66 5.86 7.88
N ILE A 51 -2.79 6.89 7.07
CA ILE A 51 -2.55 8.28 7.45
C ILE A 51 -3.88 9.05 7.37
N PRO A 52 -4.42 9.61 8.47
CA PRO A 52 -5.70 10.29 8.44
C PRO A 52 -5.73 11.40 7.38
N GLY A 53 -6.78 11.42 6.56
CA GLY A 53 -6.95 12.28 5.38
C GLY A 53 -7.11 13.78 5.63
N ASP A 54 -6.75 14.27 6.82
CA ASP A 54 -6.82 15.69 7.20
C ASP A 54 -5.56 16.48 6.79
N ASN A 55 -4.69 15.90 5.96
CA ASN A 55 -3.60 16.64 5.35
C ASN A 55 -3.25 16.06 3.98
N SER A 56 -4.03 16.43 2.96
CA SER A 56 -3.75 16.17 1.53
C SER A 56 -2.45 16.82 1.01
N THR A 57 -1.63 17.39 1.88
CA THR A 57 -0.28 17.84 1.55
C THR A 57 0.67 16.65 1.55
N LEU A 58 1.04 16.21 0.35
CA LEU A 58 2.11 15.25 0.03
C LEU A 58 3.35 15.43 0.91
N ARG A 59 3.34 14.85 2.12
CA ARG A 59 4.51 14.86 2.99
C ARG A 59 5.31 13.61 2.71
N TRP A 60 6.22 13.72 1.74
CA TRP A 60 7.38 12.85 1.62
C TRP A 60 8.28 13.06 2.84
N SER A 61 7.97 12.45 3.98
CA SER A 61 8.94 12.35 5.05
C SER A 61 9.93 11.25 4.69
N SER A 62 11.05 11.69 4.11
CA SER A 62 12.29 10.94 4.11
C SER A 62 12.52 10.33 5.50
N TRP A 63 12.63 9.01 5.57
CA TRP A 63 13.26 8.36 6.71
C TRP A 63 14.73 8.80 6.70
N ALA A 64 15.04 9.85 7.45
CA ALA A 64 16.37 10.24 7.85
C ALA A 64 16.43 10.06 9.37
N GLY A 65 17.31 9.17 9.82
CA GLY A 65 17.51 8.79 11.22
C GLY A 65 17.53 7.28 11.37
#